data_AF-A0AAW4JH47-F1
#
_entry.id   AF-A0AAW4JH47-F1
#
_cell.length_a   1.000
_cell.length_b   1.000
_cell.length_c   1.000
_cell.angle_alpha   90.00
_cell.angle_beta   90.00
_cell.angle_gamma   90.00
#
_symmetry.space_group_name_H-M   'P 1'
#
loop_
_entity.id
_entity.type
_entity.pdbx_description
1 polymer ?
#
loop_
_entity_poly.entity_id
_entity_poly.type
_entity_poly.pdbx_seq_one_letter_code
_entity_poly.pdbx_strand_id
1 'polypeptide(L)'
;MSARLPDPGVLTAWLAATVPAPLVVYEWTHRWEEEQPVSTALWWPVLASPVLAAVLAARQPRRPAAAVGVSTLVTTVLLAASLAFFRWVVPLTGEARWGRALLGGAALAVAGALIGYAVGGRLPRRDRPASRRGYLVGGLAVVFGALLAQSAVRLGAEDSTIGHPPHEYGGVGPYVTSASRFTAPAAGAYGIFALGFSPADPDCRLTGDGSEVRTAEPVSVPPGDYGSDAAAYSWVATVRVPTPGSWTLDCRATDPEASYVVGDVPEIRGAVGEVIHWPVGVIWLLGAVPGLLIVADTARRRRASRPAVLTAAGNT
;
A
#
# COMPACT_ATOMS: atom_id res chain seq x y z
N MET A 1 28.65 23.42 3.07
CA MET A 1 28.99 22.02 2.71
C MET A 1 27.69 21.30 2.34
N SER A 2 27.52 20.87 1.09
CA SER A 2 26.29 20.21 0.63
C SER A 2 26.39 18.70 0.87
N ALA A 3 25.63 18.16 1.82
CA ALA A 3 25.38 16.72 1.87
C ALA A 3 24.68 16.32 0.55
N ARG A 4 25.19 15.30 -0.16
CA ARG A 4 24.49 14.78 -1.34
C ARG A 4 23.40 13.83 -0.85
N LEU A 5 22.15 14.18 -1.11
CA LEU A 5 20.98 13.31 -0.90
C LEU A 5 21.13 11.99 -1.69
N PRO A 6 20.38 10.93 -1.30
CA PRO A 6 20.36 9.67 -2.03
C PRO A 6 20.18 9.89 -3.53
N ASP A 7 20.92 9.12 -4.32
CA ASP A 7 20.68 9.07 -5.75
C ASP A 7 19.28 8.46 -5.99
N PRO A 8 18.42 9.05 -6.83
CA PRO A 8 17.05 8.59 -7.00
C PRO A 8 16.94 7.11 -7.32
N GLY A 9 17.85 6.56 -8.13
CA GLY A 9 17.87 5.12 -8.45
C GLY A 9 18.10 4.23 -7.22
N VAL A 10 18.85 4.70 -6.22
CA VAL A 10 19.08 3.98 -4.95
C VAL A 10 17.83 4.04 -4.09
N LEU A 11 17.17 5.21 -4.02
CA LEU A 11 15.89 5.36 -3.32
C LEU A 11 14.78 4.53 -3.99
N THR A 12 14.78 4.43 -5.33
CA THR A 12 13.83 3.63 -6.09
C THR A 12 14.02 2.15 -5.81
N ALA A 13 15.26 1.67 -5.91
CA ALA A 13 15.59 0.28 -5.64
C ALA A 13 15.27 -0.09 -4.18
N TRP A 14 15.50 0.84 -3.25
CA TRP A 14 15.11 0.68 -1.85
C TRP A 14 13.61 0.53 -1.67
N LEU A 15 12.84 1.48 -2.21
CA LEU A 15 11.37 1.46 -2.10
C LEU A 15 10.81 0.21 -2.78
N ALA A 16 11.31 -0.14 -3.96
CA ALA A 16 10.92 -1.36 -4.68
C ALA A 16 11.26 -2.65 -3.90
N ALA A 17 12.44 -2.71 -3.28
CA ALA A 17 12.88 -3.88 -2.54
C ALA A 17 12.19 -4.02 -1.18
N THR A 18 11.70 -2.93 -0.58
CA THR A 18 11.15 -2.96 0.79
C THR A 18 9.65 -2.82 0.87
N VAL A 19 8.96 -2.47 -0.22
CA VAL A 19 7.50 -2.29 -0.23
C VAL A 19 6.81 -3.25 -1.22
N PRO A 20 6.96 -3.14 -2.54
CA PRO A 20 6.27 -4.04 -3.47
C PRO A 20 6.89 -5.44 -3.56
N ALA A 21 8.21 -5.62 -3.42
CA ALA A 21 8.80 -6.96 -3.50
C ALA A 21 8.30 -7.92 -2.40
N PRO A 22 8.17 -7.51 -1.13
CA PRO A 22 7.49 -8.30 -0.12
C PRO A 22 6.07 -8.65 -0.53
N LEU A 23 5.25 -7.66 -0.95
CA LEU A 23 3.85 -7.88 -1.32
C LEU A 23 3.70 -8.89 -2.47
N VAL A 24 4.53 -8.80 -3.49
CA VAL A 24 4.53 -9.76 -4.62
C VAL A 24 4.91 -11.16 -4.17
N VAL A 25 5.84 -11.29 -3.21
CA VAL A 25 6.22 -12.60 -2.66
C VAL A 25 5.09 -13.17 -1.79
N TYR A 26 4.45 -12.35 -0.96
CA TYR A 26 3.30 -12.76 -0.17
C TYR A 26 2.15 -13.25 -1.06
N GLU A 27 1.86 -12.51 -2.14
CA GLU A 27 0.88 -12.89 -3.15
C GLU A 27 1.24 -14.23 -3.82
N TRP A 28 2.45 -14.33 -4.36
CA TRP A 28 2.86 -15.53 -5.11
C TRP A 28 2.89 -16.79 -4.23
N THR A 29 3.25 -16.63 -2.96
CA THR A 29 3.37 -17.76 -2.02
C THR A 29 2.06 -18.09 -1.30
N HIS A 30 0.96 -17.37 -1.57
CA HIS A 30 -0.32 -17.49 -0.86
C HIS A 30 -0.15 -17.41 0.67
N ARG A 31 0.90 -16.73 1.13
CA ARG A 31 1.25 -16.67 2.55
C ARG A 31 0.29 -15.84 3.38
N TRP A 32 -0.63 -15.13 2.74
CA TRP A 32 -1.76 -14.47 3.39
C TRP A 32 -2.77 -15.48 3.96
N GLU A 33 -2.80 -16.73 3.50
CA GLU A 33 -3.65 -17.79 4.08
C GLU A 33 -3.08 -18.34 5.40
N GLU A 34 -1.78 -18.15 5.63
CA GLU A 34 -1.11 -18.51 6.87
C GLU A 34 -1.13 -17.26 7.75
N GLU A 35 -1.67 -17.28 8.97
CA GLU A 35 -1.63 -16.14 9.89
C GLU A 35 -0.16 -15.71 10.20
N GLN A 36 0.43 -14.89 9.34
CA GLN A 36 1.87 -14.62 9.37
C GLN A 36 2.18 -13.64 10.49
N PRO A 37 3.11 -13.98 11.41
CA PRO A 37 3.46 -13.08 12.49
C PRO A 37 4.15 -11.83 11.92
N VAL A 38 3.83 -10.67 12.52
CA VAL A 38 4.42 -9.38 12.14
C VAL A 38 5.95 -9.45 11.99
N SER A 39 6.61 -10.27 12.82
CA SER A 39 8.06 -10.45 12.78
C SER A 39 8.58 -10.83 11.40
N THR A 40 7.90 -11.73 10.66
CA THR A 40 8.34 -12.23 9.34
C THR A 40 8.39 -11.11 8.30
N ALA A 41 7.37 -10.25 8.25
CA ALA A 41 7.31 -9.12 7.34
C ALA A 41 8.40 -8.06 7.61
N LEU A 42 8.82 -7.91 8.88
CA LEU A 42 9.80 -6.90 9.29
C LEU A 42 11.25 -7.26 8.95
N TRP A 43 11.57 -8.53 8.73
CA TRP A 43 12.95 -8.92 8.38
C TRP A 43 13.40 -8.36 7.05
N TRP A 44 12.48 -8.16 6.10
CA TRP A 44 12.79 -7.69 4.76
C TRP A 44 13.38 -6.26 4.74
N PRO A 45 12.71 -5.24 5.31
CA PRO A 45 13.30 -3.90 5.39
C PRO A 45 14.52 -3.84 6.34
N VAL A 46 14.54 -4.65 7.41
CA VAL A 46 15.68 -4.71 8.35
C VAL A 46 16.94 -5.25 7.67
N LEU A 47 16.84 -6.34 6.90
CA LEU A 47 17.97 -6.95 6.18
C LEU A 47 18.43 -6.14 4.97
N ALA A 48 17.54 -5.35 4.36
CA ALA A 48 17.91 -4.46 3.28
C ALA A 48 18.75 -3.27 3.79
N SER A 49 18.52 -2.81 5.03
CA SER A 49 19.14 -1.61 5.62
C SER A 49 20.67 -1.52 5.48
N PRO A 50 21.47 -2.57 5.76
CA PRO A 50 22.93 -2.50 5.57
C PRO A 50 23.34 -2.23 4.12
N VAL A 51 22.61 -2.76 3.14
CA VAL A 51 22.92 -2.57 1.72
C VAL A 51 22.68 -1.11 1.31
N LEU A 52 21.57 -0.52 1.73
CA LEU A 52 21.28 0.89 1.47
C LEU A 52 22.33 1.80 2.11
N ALA A 53 22.65 1.57 3.39
CA ALA A 53 23.65 2.34 4.10
C ALA A 53 25.04 2.23 3.44
N ALA A 54 25.42 1.04 2.97
CA ALA A 54 26.67 0.83 2.25
C ALA A 54 26.73 1.62 0.94
N VAL A 55 25.66 1.58 0.14
CA VAL A 55 25.58 2.31 -1.14
C VAL A 55 25.63 3.82 -0.93
N LEU A 56 24.97 4.34 0.12
CA LEU A 56 25.01 5.76 0.46
C LEU A 56 26.40 6.18 0.94
N ALA A 57 26.98 5.43 1.87
CA ALA A 57 28.29 5.74 2.45
C ALA A 57 29.43 5.67 1.43
N ALA A 58 29.37 4.72 0.48
CA ALA A 58 30.35 4.58 -0.60
C ALA A 58 30.44 5.81 -1.52
N ARG A 59 29.42 6.68 -1.52
CA ARG A 59 29.33 7.87 -2.38
C ARG A 59 29.70 9.17 -1.66
N GLN A 60 29.84 9.17 -0.34
CA GLN A 60 30.08 10.37 0.48
C GLN A 60 31.56 10.81 0.50
N PRO A 61 31.87 12.11 0.65
CA PRO A 61 33.24 12.63 0.61
C PRO A 61 34.10 12.18 1.80
N ARG A 62 35.40 12.50 1.77
CA ARG A 62 36.52 11.96 2.58
C ARG A 62 36.42 12.08 4.12
N ARG A 63 35.28 12.46 4.70
CA ARG A 63 35.08 12.52 6.16
C ARG A 63 34.29 11.30 6.64
N PRO A 64 34.95 10.31 7.27
CA PRO A 64 34.33 9.02 7.62
C PRO A 64 33.14 9.19 8.56
N ALA A 65 33.30 9.98 9.62
CA ALA A 65 32.27 10.17 10.64
C ALA A 65 30.99 10.82 10.08
N ALA A 66 31.12 11.84 9.23
CA ALA A 66 29.97 12.51 8.61
C ALA A 66 29.29 11.64 7.55
N ALA A 67 30.08 10.89 6.76
CA ALA A 67 29.57 9.96 5.75
C ALA A 67 28.72 8.84 6.38
N VAL A 68 29.28 8.20 7.42
CA VAL A 68 28.60 7.13 8.16
C VAL A 68 27.37 7.71 8.86
N GLY A 69 27.51 8.80 9.62
CA GLY A 69 26.40 9.43 10.34
C GLY A 69 25.22 9.80 9.45
N VAL A 70 25.45 10.46 8.31
CA VAL A 70 24.37 10.84 7.38
C VAL A 70 23.75 9.62 6.71
N SER A 71 24.55 8.64 6.28
CA SER A 71 24.03 7.41 5.65
C SER A 71 23.19 6.59 6.62
N THR A 72 23.64 6.42 7.88
CA THR A 72 22.89 5.73 8.92
C THR A 72 21.60 6.49 9.23
N LEU A 73 21.65 7.81 9.43
CA LEU A 73 20.45 8.63 9.68
C LEU A 73 19.42 8.46 8.55
N VAL A 74 19.84 8.60 7.30
CA VAL A 74 18.94 8.48 6.14
C VAL A 74 18.36 7.06 6.04
N THR A 75 19.18 6.03 6.20
CA THR A 75 18.71 4.63 6.20
C THR A 75 17.75 4.36 7.36
N THR A 76 18.04 4.85 8.56
CA THR A 76 17.17 4.65 9.73
C THR A 76 15.83 5.37 9.56
N VAL A 77 15.82 6.58 8.99
CA VAL A 77 14.57 7.31 8.66
C VAL A 77 13.76 6.55 7.61
N LEU A 78 14.41 6.04 6.56
CA LEU A 78 13.73 5.26 5.52
C LEU A 78 13.22 3.91 6.05
N LEU A 79 13.99 3.25 6.91
CA LEU A 79 13.55 2.05 7.62
C LEU A 79 12.33 2.36 8.50
N ALA A 80 12.37 3.43 9.31
CA ALA A 80 11.24 3.85 10.13
C ALA A 80 9.99 4.10 9.28
N ALA A 81 10.14 4.76 8.13
CA ALA A 81 9.05 4.98 7.18
C ALA A 81 8.51 3.67 6.59
N SER A 82 9.38 2.73 6.19
CA SER A 82 8.97 1.41 5.72
C SER A 82 8.25 0.62 6.81
N LEU A 83 8.75 0.62 8.05
CA LEU A 83 8.12 -0.05 9.18
C LEU A 83 6.75 0.58 9.53
N ALA A 84 6.66 1.91 9.50
CA ALA A 84 5.40 2.63 9.68
C ALA A 84 4.41 2.31 8.56
N PHE A 85 4.88 2.19 7.31
CA PHE A 85 4.07 1.75 6.19
C PHE A 85 3.54 0.31 6.41
N PHE A 86 4.39 -0.63 6.81
CA PHE A 86 3.93 -2.00 7.13
C PHE A 86 2.94 -2.03 8.29
N ARG A 87 3.18 -1.25 9.35
CA ARG A 87 2.25 -1.08 10.49
C ARG A 87 0.88 -0.53 10.06
N TRP A 88 0.86 0.29 9.01
CA TRP A 88 -0.30 1.04 8.54
C TRP A 88 -1.08 0.30 7.45
N VAL A 89 -0.38 -0.38 6.52
CA VAL A 89 -0.94 -1.07 5.34
C VAL A 89 -1.17 -2.56 5.57
N VAL A 90 -0.29 -3.24 6.30
CA VAL A 90 -0.44 -4.70 6.45
C VAL A 90 -1.05 -4.97 7.82
N PRO A 91 -2.23 -5.62 7.89
CA PRO A 91 -2.95 -5.90 9.13
C PRO A 91 -2.28 -7.06 9.90
N LEU A 92 -0.98 -6.94 10.17
CA LEU A 92 -0.17 -7.99 10.75
C LEU A 92 -0.62 -8.29 12.18
N THR A 93 -0.88 -9.57 12.48
CA THR A 93 -1.27 -10.06 13.80
C THR A 93 -0.06 -10.31 14.70
N GLY A 94 -0.21 -10.05 16.00
CA GLY A 94 0.81 -10.30 17.03
C GLY A 94 1.63 -9.06 17.45
N GLU A 95 2.40 -9.22 18.53
CA GLU A 95 3.26 -8.15 19.05
C GLU A 95 4.58 -8.07 18.30
N ALA A 96 4.74 -7.06 17.44
CA ALA A 96 6.05 -6.70 16.94
C ALA A 96 6.82 -5.83 17.95
N ARG A 97 8.05 -6.23 18.23
CA ARG A 97 9.01 -5.41 18.98
C ARG A 97 9.62 -4.36 18.06
N TRP A 98 8.80 -3.41 17.59
CA TRP A 98 9.17 -2.37 16.63
C TRP A 98 10.45 -1.62 17.00
N GLY A 99 10.61 -1.28 18.29
CA GLY A 99 11.83 -0.66 18.80
C GLY A 99 13.08 -1.52 18.60
N ARG A 100 12.97 -2.86 18.75
CA ARG A 100 14.09 -3.78 18.48
C ARG A 100 14.37 -3.93 16.99
N ALA A 101 13.34 -3.92 16.14
CA ALA A 101 13.52 -3.94 14.68
C ALA A 101 14.22 -2.65 14.20
N LEU A 102 13.83 -1.50 14.73
CA LEU A 102 14.46 -0.22 14.43
C LEU A 102 15.92 -0.17 14.92
N LEU A 103 16.17 -0.59 16.17
CA LEU A 103 17.52 -0.64 16.75
C LEU A 103 18.42 -1.63 16.01
N GLY A 104 17.90 -2.82 15.70
CA GLY A 104 18.62 -3.84 14.93
C GLY A 104 18.94 -3.36 13.51
N GLY A 105 17.97 -2.77 12.82
CA GLY A 105 18.19 -2.20 11.49
C GLY A 105 19.13 -0.99 11.49
N ALA A 106 19.10 -0.14 12.53
CA ALA A 106 20.05 0.95 12.70
C ALA A 106 21.49 0.43 12.95
N ALA A 107 21.65 -0.60 13.78
CA ALA A 107 22.95 -1.24 14.00
C ALA A 107 23.50 -1.86 12.70
N LEU A 108 22.64 -2.55 11.93
CA LEU A 108 23.01 -3.06 10.61
C LEU A 108 23.34 -1.94 9.61
N ALA A 109 22.61 -0.81 9.66
CA ALA A 109 22.91 0.36 8.83
C ALA A 109 24.29 0.95 9.16
N VAL A 110 24.69 0.99 10.44
CA VAL A 110 26.06 1.39 10.83
C VAL A 110 27.10 0.44 10.22
N ALA A 111 26.91 -0.87 10.35
CA ALA A 111 27.83 -1.86 9.78
C ALA A 111 27.93 -1.73 8.25
N GLY A 112 26.80 -1.60 7.56
CA GLY A 112 26.73 -1.37 6.12
C GLY A 112 27.43 -0.09 5.70
N ALA A 113 27.17 1.02 6.39
CA ALA A 113 27.82 2.30 6.12
C ALA A 113 29.34 2.23 6.26
N LEU A 114 29.86 1.56 7.30
CA LEU A 114 31.29 1.37 7.50
C LEU A 114 31.92 0.58 6.34
N ILE A 115 31.30 -0.53 5.94
CA ILE A 115 31.75 -1.36 4.82
C ILE A 115 31.72 -0.54 3.51
N GLY A 116 30.61 0.14 3.24
CA GLY A 116 30.44 0.96 2.04
C GLY A 116 31.45 2.10 1.95
N TYR A 117 31.73 2.78 3.06
CA TYR A 117 32.76 3.83 3.10
C TYR A 117 34.17 3.25 2.83
N ALA A 118 34.51 2.13 3.45
CA ALA A 118 35.82 1.48 3.27
C ALA A 118 36.04 1.03 1.80
N VAL A 119 34.98 0.52 1.15
CA VAL A 119 35.01 0.12 -0.27
C VAL A 119 35.01 1.34 -1.20
N GLY A 120 34.17 2.34 -0.92
CA GLY A 120 34.04 3.56 -1.74
C GLY A 120 35.30 4.44 -1.72
N GLY A 121 36.09 4.40 -0.64
CA GLY A 121 37.40 5.04 -0.57
C GLY A 121 38.43 4.49 -1.59
N ARG A 122 38.17 3.32 -2.17
CA ARG A 122 39.06 2.64 -3.14
C ARG A 122 38.62 2.79 -4.60
N LEU A 123 37.45 3.37 -4.87
CA LEU A 123 36.89 3.45 -6.22
C LEU A 123 36.94 4.89 -6.78
N PRO A 124 37.42 5.10 -8.03
CA PRO A 124 37.40 6.41 -8.66
C PRO A 124 35.97 6.95 -8.80
N ARG A 125 35.72 8.15 -8.27
CA ARG A 125 34.44 8.87 -8.44
C ARG A 125 34.21 9.13 -9.93
N ARG A 126 33.19 8.49 -10.50
CA ARG A 126 32.59 8.93 -11.77
C ARG A 126 31.36 9.78 -11.46
N ASP A 127 31.54 11.10 -11.45
CA ASP A 127 30.41 12.03 -11.59
C ASP A 127 29.83 11.84 -13.00
N ARG A 128 28.88 10.91 -13.15
CA ARG A 128 28.20 10.68 -14.43
C ARG A 128 27.13 11.76 -14.64
N PRO A 129 27.05 12.39 -15.82
CA PRO A 129 26.00 13.35 -16.12
C PRO A 129 24.62 12.69 -16.02
N ALA A 130 23.60 13.50 -15.70
CA ALA A 130 22.21 13.06 -15.61
C ALA A 130 21.77 12.46 -16.96
N SER A 131 21.72 11.13 -17.03
CA SER A 131 21.36 10.40 -18.24
C SER A 131 19.84 10.28 -18.39
N ARG A 132 19.36 10.07 -19.63
CA ARG A 132 17.93 9.80 -19.94
C ARG A 132 17.35 8.63 -19.14
N ARG A 133 18.20 7.76 -18.58
CA ARG A 133 17.82 6.62 -17.74
C ARG A 133 17.07 7.05 -16.46
N GLY A 134 17.33 8.24 -15.90
CA GLY A 134 16.62 8.72 -14.71
C GLY A 134 15.12 8.94 -14.95
N TYR A 135 14.76 9.48 -16.12
CA TYR A 135 13.36 9.63 -16.54
C TYR A 135 12.71 8.30 -16.84
N LEU A 136 13.44 7.36 -17.45
CA LEU A 136 12.94 6.00 -17.72
C LEU A 136 12.66 5.23 -16.42
N VAL A 137 13.61 5.23 -15.48
CA VAL A 137 13.46 4.57 -14.17
C VAL A 137 12.34 5.24 -13.36
N GLY A 138 12.31 6.57 -13.32
CA GLY A 138 11.25 7.31 -12.64
C GLY A 138 9.87 7.06 -13.26
N GLY A 139 9.76 7.06 -14.59
CA GLY A 139 8.53 6.77 -15.32
C GLY A 139 8.03 5.35 -15.09
N LEU A 140 8.92 4.35 -15.16
CA LEU A 140 8.55 2.96 -14.83
C LEU A 140 8.10 2.84 -13.38
N ALA A 141 8.79 3.48 -12.42
CA ALA A 141 8.39 3.48 -11.02
C ALA A 141 7.03 4.15 -10.78
N VAL A 142 6.68 5.21 -11.53
CA VAL A 142 5.33 5.80 -11.50
C VAL A 142 4.30 4.77 -11.96
N VAL A 143 4.51 4.14 -13.11
CA VAL A 143 3.55 3.20 -13.71
C VAL A 143 3.36 1.98 -12.81
N PHE A 144 4.46 1.32 -12.41
CA PHE A 144 4.37 0.16 -11.53
C PHE A 144 3.81 0.51 -10.16
N GLY A 145 4.23 1.64 -9.57
CA GLY A 145 3.72 2.07 -8.28
C GLY A 145 2.22 2.36 -8.30
N ALA A 146 1.73 3.08 -9.32
CA ALA A 146 0.31 3.35 -9.50
C ALA A 146 -0.52 2.08 -9.67
N LEU A 147 -0.06 1.15 -10.52
CA LEU A 147 -0.76 -0.11 -10.79
C LEU A 147 -0.78 -1.04 -9.57
N LEU A 148 0.33 -1.14 -8.82
CA LEU A 148 0.45 -2.02 -7.67
C LEU A 148 -0.27 -1.49 -6.41
N ALA A 149 -0.54 -0.19 -6.34
CA ALA A 149 -1.15 0.42 -5.15
C ALA A 149 -2.54 -0.15 -4.85
N GLN A 150 -3.36 -0.38 -5.88
CA GLN A 150 -4.69 -0.96 -5.70
C GLN A 150 -4.60 -2.41 -5.25
N SER A 151 -3.72 -3.22 -5.84
CA SER A 151 -3.48 -4.60 -5.42
C SER A 151 -2.99 -4.67 -3.97
N ALA A 152 -2.11 -3.75 -3.55
CA ALA A 152 -1.64 -3.68 -2.17
C ALA A 152 -2.77 -3.38 -1.17
N VAL A 153 -3.69 -2.46 -1.52
CA VAL A 153 -4.87 -2.15 -0.69
C VAL A 153 -5.81 -3.34 -0.63
N ARG A 154 -6.08 -3.99 -1.77
CA ARG A 154 -6.92 -5.18 -1.87
C ARG A 154 -6.38 -6.33 -1.01
N LEU A 155 -5.09 -6.65 -1.15
CA LEU A 155 -4.45 -7.73 -0.38
C LEU A 155 -4.43 -7.44 1.11
N GLY A 156 -4.20 -6.18 1.52
CA GLY A 156 -4.31 -5.79 2.92
C GLY A 156 -5.73 -5.89 3.47
N ALA A 157 -6.75 -5.67 2.63
CA ALA A 157 -8.15 -5.83 3.01
C ALA A 157 -8.51 -7.31 3.14
N GLU A 158 -8.12 -8.15 2.17
CA GLU A 158 -8.32 -9.61 2.17
C GLU A 158 -7.73 -10.28 3.42
N ASP A 159 -6.48 -9.99 3.76
CA ASP A 159 -5.79 -10.53 4.94
C ASP A 159 -6.53 -10.21 6.26
N SER A 160 -7.26 -9.09 6.33
CA SER A 160 -8.01 -8.69 7.54
C SER A 160 -9.34 -9.44 7.71
N THR A 161 -9.82 -10.12 6.68
CA THR A 161 -11.23 -10.47 6.51
C THR A 161 -11.46 -11.93 6.12
N ILE A 162 -10.39 -12.67 5.85
CA ILE A 162 -10.42 -14.11 5.61
C ILE A 162 -10.96 -14.88 6.83
N GLY A 163 -11.75 -15.91 6.54
CA GLY A 163 -12.16 -16.94 7.50
C GLY A 163 -13.53 -16.76 8.15
N HIS A 164 -14.24 -15.67 7.90
CA HIS A 164 -15.57 -15.45 8.48
C HIS A 164 -16.58 -15.06 7.39
N PRO A 165 -17.42 -16.00 6.92
CA PRO A 165 -18.55 -15.62 6.07
C PRO A 165 -19.41 -14.58 6.82
N PRO A 166 -19.93 -13.56 6.13
CA PRO A 166 -20.70 -12.52 6.78
C PRO A 166 -21.92 -13.14 7.47
N HIS A 167 -22.26 -12.64 8.65
CA HIS A 167 -23.54 -12.99 9.25
C HIS A 167 -24.66 -12.40 8.38
N GLU A 168 -25.39 -13.25 7.68
CA GLU A 168 -26.47 -12.80 6.80
C GLU A 168 -27.71 -12.40 7.60
N TYR A 169 -28.09 -11.12 7.49
CA TYR A 169 -29.36 -10.64 8.04
C TYR A 169 -30.51 -10.81 7.04
N GLY A 170 -30.23 -10.78 5.74
CA GLY A 170 -31.19 -10.98 4.65
C GLY A 170 -30.61 -10.60 3.29
N GLY A 171 -31.39 -10.71 2.21
CA GLY A 171 -30.93 -10.26 0.89
C GLY A 171 -31.92 -10.43 -0.25
N VAL A 172 -31.47 -10.12 -1.47
CA VAL A 172 -32.28 -10.09 -2.69
C VAL A 172 -31.57 -10.84 -3.82
N GLY A 173 -32.31 -11.64 -4.58
CA GLY A 173 -31.82 -12.34 -5.77
C GLY A 173 -32.00 -13.87 -5.71
N PRO A 174 -31.77 -14.56 -6.84
CA PRO A 174 -32.06 -15.99 -6.98
C PRO A 174 -31.19 -16.92 -6.12
N TYR A 175 -30.02 -16.46 -5.69
CA TYR A 175 -29.08 -17.27 -4.90
C TYR A 175 -29.12 -16.99 -3.40
N VAL A 176 -30.01 -16.10 -2.95
CA VAL A 176 -30.10 -15.75 -1.53
C VAL A 176 -31.01 -16.73 -0.80
N THR A 177 -30.54 -17.25 0.33
CA THR A 177 -31.31 -18.20 1.16
C THR A 177 -32.27 -17.50 2.13
N SER A 178 -32.07 -16.20 2.34
CA SER A 178 -32.79 -15.34 3.27
C SER A 178 -33.73 -14.36 2.54
N ALA A 179 -34.88 -14.02 3.14
CA ALA A 179 -35.88 -13.18 2.51
C ALA A 179 -35.38 -11.72 2.32
N SER A 180 -36.01 -10.97 1.40
CA SER A 180 -35.71 -9.54 1.15
C SER A 180 -35.91 -8.62 2.34
N ARG A 181 -36.57 -9.10 3.40
CA ARG A 181 -36.66 -8.43 4.69
C ARG A 181 -35.58 -8.96 5.63
N PHE A 182 -34.84 -8.05 6.22
CA PHE A 182 -33.94 -8.34 7.33
C PHE A 182 -34.29 -7.52 8.56
N THR A 183 -33.90 -8.03 9.72
CA THR A 183 -34.05 -7.32 10.99
C THR A 183 -32.67 -6.80 11.40
N ALA A 184 -32.49 -5.48 11.40
CA ALA A 184 -31.29 -4.85 11.89
C ALA A 184 -31.31 -4.87 13.44
N PRO A 185 -30.38 -5.58 14.11
CA PRO A 185 -30.36 -5.67 15.57
C PRO A 185 -30.03 -4.35 16.27
N ALA A 186 -29.35 -3.43 15.58
CA ALA A 186 -28.94 -2.13 16.09
C ALA A 186 -28.99 -1.07 14.98
N ALA A 187 -28.96 0.21 15.36
CA ALA A 187 -28.58 1.27 14.44
C ALA A 187 -27.07 1.18 14.16
N GLY A 188 -26.64 1.33 12.91
CA GLY A 188 -25.23 1.17 12.57
C GLY A 188 -24.94 1.00 11.08
N ALA A 189 -23.69 0.71 10.77
CA ALA A 189 -23.24 0.40 9.42
C ALA A 189 -23.38 -1.10 9.14
N TYR A 190 -23.87 -1.43 7.96
CA TYR A 190 -24.02 -2.79 7.45
C TYR A 190 -23.35 -2.90 6.08
N GLY A 191 -22.76 -4.06 5.80
CA GLY A 191 -22.16 -4.37 4.51
C GLY A 191 -23.18 -4.95 3.54
N ILE A 192 -23.08 -4.59 2.26
CA ILE A 192 -23.79 -5.25 1.17
C ILE A 192 -22.77 -6.08 0.41
N PHE A 193 -23.04 -7.38 0.30
CA PHE A 193 -22.18 -8.34 -0.36
C PHE A 193 -22.86 -8.88 -1.61
N ALA A 194 -22.16 -8.81 -2.73
CA ALA A 194 -22.54 -9.47 -3.97
C ALA A 194 -22.26 -10.97 -3.87
N LEU A 195 -23.20 -11.78 -4.34
CA LEU A 195 -23.12 -13.24 -4.37
C LEU A 195 -22.85 -13.73 -5.79
N GLY A 196 -21.87 -14.63 -5.96
CA GLY A 196 -21.53 -15.20 -7.26
C GLY A 196 -21.03 -14.15 -8.26
N PHE A 197 -21.70 -14.01 -9.40
CA PHE A 197 -21.29 -13.13 -10.51
C PHE A 197 -21.92 -11.73 -10.47
N SER A 198 -22.35 -11.28 -9.29
CA SER A 198 -23.10 -10.03 -9.15
C SER A 198 -22.24 -8.77 -9.39
N PRO A 199 -22.80 -7.70 -9.99
CA PRO A 199 -22.08 -6.44 -10.22
C PRO A 199 -21.46 -5.82 -8.96
N ALA A 200 -20.30 -5.19 -9.14
CA ALA A 200 -19.56 -4.52 -8.05
C ALA A 200 -20.09 -3.12 -7.68
N ASP A 201 -20.99 -2.54 -8.49
CA ASP A 201 -21.58 -1.21 -8.26
C ASP A 201 -23.12 -1.32 -8.16
N PRO A 202 -23.64 -1.72 -6.99
CA PRO A 202 -25.07 -1.98 -6.85
C PRO A 202 -25.88 -0.71 -6.54
N ASP A 203 -26.96 -0.47 -7.30
CA ASP A 203 -27.97 0.53 -6.96
C ASP A 203 -28.99 -0.08 -5.99
N CYS A 204 -28.60 -0.17 -4.72
CA CYS A 204 -29.42 -0.70 -3.63
C CYS A 204 -30.12 0.38 -2.81
N ARG A 205 -31.31 0.06 -2.32
CA ARG A 205 -32.12 0.90 -1.44
C ARG A 205 -32.61 0.09 -0.27
N LEU A 206 -32.58 0.73 0.90
CA LEU A 206 -33.17 0.22 2.13
C LEU A 206 -34.41 1.03 2.47
N THR A 207 -35.52 0.34 2.72
CA THR A 207 -36.76 0.95 3.18
C THR A 207 -37.21 0.28 4.47
N GLY A 208 -37.51 1.05 5.51
CA GLY A 208 -37.92 0.52 6.81
C GLY A 208 -38.36 1.65 7.74
N ASP A 209 -39.35 1.37 8.61
CA ASP A 209 -39.83 2.30 9.64
C ASP A 209 -40.14 3.74 9.14
N GLY A 210 -40.73 3.85 7.95
CA GLY A 210 -41.09 5.13 7.33
C GLY A 210 -39.91 5.95 6.79
N SER A 211 -38.70 5.38 6.79
CA SER A 211 -37.48 5.99 6.26
C SER A 211 -36.99 5.23 5.02
N GLU A 212 -36.43 5.97 4.06
CA GLU A 212 -35.71 5.42 2.92
C GLU A 212 -34.23 5.84 3.04
N VAL A 213 -33.34 4.86 2.98
CA VAL A 213 -31.89 5.05 2.99
C VAL A 213 -31.34 4.45 1.71
N ARG A 214 -30.66 5.27 0.90
CA ARG A 214 -29.89 4.75 -0.23
C ARG A 214 -28.55 4.21 0.23
N THR A 215 -27.98 3.27 -0.52
CA THR A 215 -26.58 2.88 -0.35
C THR A 215 -25.70 4.11 -0.19
N ALA A 216 -24.93 4.12 0.88
CA ALA A 216 -24.25 5.32 1.33
C ALA A 216 -22.86 5.44 0.71
N GLU A 217 -22.10 4.33 0.69
CA GLU A 217 -20.66 4.37 0.44
C GLU A 217 -20.23 3.12 -0.38
N PRO A 218 -19.89 3.26 -1.67
CA PRO A 218 -19.34 2.16 -2.45
C PRO A 218 -17.94 1.78 -1.97
N VAL A 219 -17.60 0.49 -2.05
CA VAL A 219 -16.25 0.00 -1.77
C VAL A 219 -15.44 0.08 -3.06
N SER A 220 -14.53 1.05 -3.16
CA SER A 220 -13.77 1.33 -4.39
C SER A 220 -12.70 0.28 -4.69
N VAL A 221 -12.17 -0.36 -3.65
CA VAL A 221 -11.25 -1.49 -3.75
C VAL A 221 -11.82 -2.62 -2.92
N PRO A 222 -12.70 -3.46 -3.49
CA PRO A 222 -13.28 -4.57 -2.74
C PRO A 222 -12.15 -5.54 -2.39
N PRO A 223 -12.12 -6.04 -1.15
CA PRO A 223 -11.38 -7.26 -0.88
C PRO A 223 -11.95 -8.40 -1.74
N GLY A 224 -11.11 -9.39 -2.04
CA GLY A 224 -11.49 -10.55 -2.85
C GLY A 224 -12.62 -11.38 -2.26
N ASP A 225 -13.07 -12.34 -3.07
CA ASP A 225 -14.25 -13.14 -2.76
C ASP A 225 -14.04 -13.96 -1.48
N TYR A 226 -14.96 -13.81 -0.53
CA TYR A 226 -15.06 -14.61 0.68
C TYR A 226 -16.01 -15.77 0.47
N GLY A 227 -15.82 -16.86 1.20
CA GLY A 227 -16.82 -17.93 1.27
C GLY A 227 -16.20 -19.32 1.19
N SER A 228 -17.02 -20.29 0.81
CA SER A 228 -16.62 -21.69 0.66
C SER A 228 -16.79 -22.12 -0.79
N ASP A 229 -16.40 -23.34 -1.12
CA ASP A 229 -16.63 -23.96 -2.44
C ASP A 229 -18.11 -23.90 -2.92
N ALA A 230 -19.05 -23.61 -2.02
CA ALA A 230 -20.47 -23.50 -2.30
C ALA A 230 -20.97 -22.08 -2.62
N ALA A 231 -20.30 -21.01 -2.18
CA ALA A 231 -20.73 -19.62 -2.40
C ALA A 231 -19.58 -18.62 -2.24
N ALA A 232 -19.48 -17.68 -3.18
CA ALA A 232 -18.52 -16.57 -3.18
C ALA A 232 -19.26 -15.25 -2.90
N TYR A 233 -18.76 -14.47 -1.95
CA TYR A 233 -19.28 -13.20 -1.46
C TYR A 233 -18.25 -12.09 -1.70
N SER A 234 -18.62 -11.01 -2.36
CA SER A 234 -17.75 -9.83 -2.53
C SER A 234 -18.36 -8.61 -1.85
N TRP A 235 -17.59 -7.91 -1.02
CA TRP A 235 -18.09 -6.70 -0.34
C TRP A 235 -18.11 -5.51 -1.30
N VAL A 236 -19.30 -5.01 -1.64
CA VAL A 236 -19.49 -4.02 -2.71
C VAL A 236 -19.92 -2.64 -2.22
N ALA A 237 -20.67 -2.57 -1.10
CA ALA A 237 -21.13 -1.29 -0.56
C ALA A 237 -21.33 -1.34 0.96
N THR A 238 -21.39 -0.15 1.57
CA THR A 238 -21.80 0.05 2.96
C THR A 238 -23.04 0.91 3.02
N VAL A 239 -23.92 0.60 3.97
CA VAL A 239 -25.14 1.35 4.22
C VAL A 239 -25.33 1.58 5.72
N ARG A 240 -25.84 2.75 6.10
CA ARG A 240 -26.09 3.10 7.51
C ARG A 240 -27.57 3.04 7.82
N VAL A 241 -27.94 2.13 8.69
CA VAL A 241 -29.30 1.97 9.19
C VAL A 241 -29.48 2.86 10.43
N PRO A 242 -30.45 3.81 10.43
CA PRO A 242 -30.62 4.79 11.49
C PRO A 242 -31.26 4.23 12.76
N THR A 243 -32.06 3.17 12.64
CA THR A 243 -32.82 2.57 13.75
C THR A 243 -32.82 1.04 13.67
N PRO A 244 -32.73 0.34 14.82
CA PRO A 244 -32.98 -1.09 14.85
C PRO A 244 -34.43 -1.36 14.43
N GLY A 245 -34.67 -2.43 13.68
CA GLY A 245 -36.00 -2.72 13.15
C GLY A 245 -35.99 -3.57 11.90
N SER A 246 -37.15 -3.70 11.26
CA SER A 246 -37.30 -4.44 10.01
C SER A 246 -37.08 -3.54 8.80
N TRP A 247 -36.18 -3.96 7.93
CA TRP A 247 -35.79 -3.26 6.72
C TRP A 247 -35.94 -4.17 5.50
N THR A 248 -36.34 -3.61 4.37
CA THR A 248 -36.33 -4.27 3.06
C THR A 248 -35.16 -3.76 2.23
N LEU A 249 -34.43 -4.68 1.60
CA LEU A 249 -33.41 -4.38 0.59
C LEU A 249 -34.00 -4.54 -0.81
N ASP A 250 -33.82 -3.53 -1.65
CA ASP A 250 -34.15 -3.55 -3.08
C ASP A 250 -32.91 -3.12 -3.87
N CYS A 251 -32.40 -3.98 -4.75
CA CYS A 251 -31.22 -3.70 -5.56
C CYS A 251 -31.56 -3.81 -7.05
N ARG A 252 -31.31 -2.73 -7.79
CA ARG A 252 -31.51 -2.73 -9.24
C ARG A 252 -30.27 -3.31 -9.94
N ALA A 253 -30.49 -4.39 -10.68
CA ALA A 253 -29.48 -4.99 -11.54
C ALA A 253 -30.08 -5.33 -12.91
N THR A 254 -29.30 -5.14 -13.97
CA THR A 254 -29.67 -5.59 -15.32
C THR A 254 -29.51 -7.10 -15.49
N ASP A 255 -28.66 -7.70 -14.68
CA ASP A 255 -28.41 -9.13 -14.66
C ASP A 255 -29.45 -9.83 -13.77
N PRO A 256 -30.27 -10.74 -14.31
CA PRO A 256 -31.27 -11.48 -13.53
C PRO A 256 -30.65 -12.44 -12.51
N GLU A 257 -29.37 -12.80 -12.65
CA GLU A 257 -28.64 -13.67 -11.72
C GLU A 257 -28.04 -12.89 -10.54
N ALA A 258 -28.06 -11.55 -10.58
CA ALA A 258 -27.50 -10.72 -9.53
C ALA A 258 -28.21 -10.95 -8.19
N SER A 259 -27.41 -11.28 -7.18
CA SER A 259 -27.82 -11.56 -5.82
C SER A 259 -26.97 -10.76 -4.83
N TYR A 260 -27.62 -10.16 -3.84
CA TYR A 260 -26.97 -9.35 -2.81
C TYR A 260 -27.49 -9.72 -1.43
N VAL A 261 -26.58 -9.82 -0.45
CA VAL A 261 -26.92 -10.02 0.97
C VAL A 261 -26.45 -8.86 1.82
N VAL A 262 -27.19 -8.58 2.89
CA VAL A 262 -26.79 -7.64 3.95
C VAL A 262 -26.19 -8.44 5.08
N GLY A 263 -25.00 -8.02 5.50
CA GLY A 263 -24.30 -8.61 6.64
C GLY A 263 -23.59 -7.57 7.50
N ASP A 264 -22.88 -8.06 8.51
CA ASP A 264 -21.99 -7.21 9.30
C ASP A 264 -20.89 -6.62 8.42
N VAL A 265 -20.49 -5.38 8.68
CA VAL A 265 -19.34 -4.78 8.02
C VAL A 265 -18.08 -5.54 8.45
N PRO A 266 -17.25 -6.03 7.51
CA PRO A 266 -16.02 -6.71 7.87
C PRO A 266 -15.09 -5.79 8.66
N GLU A 267 -14.53 -6.27 9.77
CA GLU A 267 -13.57 -5.50 10.55
C GLU A 267 -12.19 -5.47 9.87
N ILE A 268 -11.97 -4.48 9.00
CA ILE A 268 -10.63 -4.21 8.45
C ILE A 268 -9.84 -3.37 9.45
N ARG A 269 -8.73 -3.92 9.94
CA ARG A 269 -7.86 -3.24 10.90
C ARG A 269 -6.95 -2.21 10.21
N GLY A 270 -6.58 -1.18 10.96
CA GLY A 270 -5.65 -0.15 10.47
C GLY A 270 -6.30 0.80 9.47
N ALA A 271 -5.47 1.49 8.68
CA ALA A 271 -5.98 2.51 7.78
C ALA A 271 -6.45 1.98 6.43
N VAL A 272 -6.16 0.71 6.11
CA VAL A 272 -6.72 0.04 4.93
C VAL A 272 -8.25 0.07 4.97
N GLY A 273 -8.85 -0.04 6.16
CA GLY A 273 -10.31 0.05 6.34
C GLY A 273 -10.89 1.39 5.89
N GLU A 274 -10.12 2.48 5.93
CA GLU A 274 -10.54 3.76 5.34
C GLU A 274 -10.17 3.87 3.85
N VAL A 275 -9.00 3.35 3.47
CA VAL A 275 -8.45 3.48 2.10
C VAL A 275 -9.27 2.69 1.07
N ILE A 276 -9.93 1.59 1.45
CA ILE A 276 -10.83 0.84 0.54
C ILE A 276 -12.01 1.68 0.03
N HIS A 277 -12.38 2.75 0.74
CA HIS A 277 -13.43 3.69 0.35
C HIS A 277 -12.87 4.92 -0.39
N TRP A 278 -11.55 5.06 -0.52
CA TRP A 278 -10.97 6.21 -1.21
C TRP A 278 -11.14 6.11 -2.73
N PRO A 279 -11.24 7.25 -3.43
CA PRO A 279 -11.25 7.24 -4.89
C PRO A 279 -9.98 6.57 -5.44
N VAL A 280 -10.15 5.65 -6.38
CA VAL A 280 -9.05 4.86 -6.98
C VAL A 280 -7.89 5.74 -7.48
N GLY A 281 -8.20 6.92 -8.04
CA GLY A 281 -7.19 7.87 -8.49
C GLY A 281 -6.26 8.39 -7.38
N VAL A 282 -6.75 8.52 -6.14
CA VAL A 282 -5.93 8.92 -4.98
C VAL A 282 -4.96 7.80 -4.60
N ILE A 283 -5.42 6.54 -4.65
CA ILE A 283 -4.61 5.35 -4.37
C ILE A 283 -3.47 5.24 -5.41
N TRP A 284 -3.78 5.44 -6.69
CA TRP A 284 -2.76 5.46 -7.75
C TRP A 284 -1.73 6.57 -7.57
N LEU A 285 -2.17 7.77 -7.17
CA LEU A 285 -1.28 8.88 -6.90
C LEU A 285 -0.31 8.57 -5.76
N LEU A 286 -0.79 7.96 -4.67
CA LEU A 286 0.05 7.49 -3.57
C LEU A 286 1.12 6.51 -4.07
N GLY A 287 0.71 5.53 -4.88
CA GLY A 287 1.64 4.59 -5.52
C GLY A 287 2.66 5.26 -6.44
N ALA A 288 2.28 6.34 -7.11
CA ALA A 288 3.13 7.08 -8.05
C ALA A 288 4.16 8.01 -7.38
N VAL A 289 3.97 8.41 -6.11
CA VAL A 289 4.82 9.39 -5.42
C VAL A 289 6.32 9.08 -5.52
N PRO A 290 6.79 7.83 -5.26
CA PRO A 290 8.20 7.48 -5.41
C PRO A 290 8.75 7.81 -6.81
N GLY A 291 8.02 7.40 -7.85
CA GLY A 291 8.33 7.66 -9.26
C GLY A 291 8.43 9.16 -9.57
N LEU A 292 7.46 9.94 -9.08
CA LEU A 292 7.40 11.38 -9.28
C LEU A 292 8.58 12.10 -8.61
N LEU A 293 8.99 11.67 -7.43
CA LEU A 293 10.16 12.23 -6.73
C LEU A 293 11.45 12.00 -7.54
N ILE A 294 11.60 10.83 -8.18
CA ILE A 294 12.76 10.52 -9.05
C ILE A 294 12.77 11.41 -10.28
N VAL A 295 11.62 11.59 -10.93
CA VAL A 295 11.48 12.46 -12.10
C VAL A 295 11.79 13.91 -11.72
N ALA A 296 11.26 14.39 -10.58
CA ALA A 296 11.50 15.73 -10.08
C ALA A 296 12.99 15.99 -9.77
N ASP A 297 13.68 15.05 -9.11
CA ASP A 297 15.12 15.19 -8.85
C ASP A 297 15.95 15.15 -10.15
N THR A 298 15.60 14.23 -11.07
CA THR A 298 16.25 14.16 -12.39
C THR A 298 16.11 15.49 -13.15
N ALA A 299 14.93 16.12 -13.09
CA ALA A 299 14.69 17.44 -13.68
C ALA A 299 15.51 18.54 -13.01
N ARG A 300 15.59 18.56 -11.67
CA ARG A 300 16.41 19.52 -10.91
C ARG A 300 17.89 19.41 -11.27
N ARG A 301 18.45 18.19 -11.31
CA ARG A 301 19.86 17.96 -11.67
C ARG A 301 20.16 18.43 -13.09
N ARG A 302 19.27 18.16 -14.04
CA ARG A 302 19.45 18.57 -15.44
C ARG A 302 19.41 20.10 -15.60
N ARG A 303 18.56 20.79 -14.84
CA ARG A 303 18.53 22.27 -14.79
C ARG A 303 19.83 22.83 -14.20
N ALA A 304 20.35 22.24 -13.13
CA ALA A 304 21.60 22.67 -12.49
C ALA A 304 22.85 22.47 -13.38
N SER A 305 22.84 21.49 -14.30
CA SER A 305 23.94 21.29 -15.25
C SER A 305 23.90 22.20 -16.49
N ARG A 306 22.77 22.86 -16.76
CA ARG A 306 22.55 23.71 -17.94
C ARG A 306 23.26 25.10 -17.89
N PRO A 307 23.37 25.80 -16.73
CA PRO A 307 24.03 27.11 -16.70
C PRO A 307 25.55 27.08 -16.92
N ALA A 308 26.23 25.97 -16.66
CA ALA A 308 27.69 25.88 -16.81
C ALA A 308 28.18 25.86 -18.28
N VAL A 309 27.30 25.55 -19.24
CA VAL A 309 27.66 25.44 -20.66
C VAL A 309 27.54 26.78 -21.40
N LEU A 310 26.68 27.68 -20.92
CA LEU A 310 26.47 28.99 -21.59
C LEU A 310 27.53 30.04 -21.23
N THR A 311 28.20 29.92 -20.08
CA THR A 311 29.33 30.80 -19.72
C THR A 311 30.65 30.43 -20.41
N ALA A 312 30.77 29.22 -20.95
CA ALA A 312 31.98 28.79 -21.66
C ALA A 312 31.98 29.15 -23.16
N ALA A 313 30.83 29.52 -23.72
CA ALA A 313 30.67 29.84 -25.15
C ALA A 313 30.66 31.36 -25.44
N GLY A 314 30.87 32.21 -24.44
CA GLY A 314 30.84 33.67 -24.57
C GLY A 314 32.21 34.37 -24.57
N ASN A 315 33.31 33.61 -24.47
CA ASN A 315 34.66 34.16 -24.55
C ASN A 315 35.41 33.51 -25.72
N THR A 316 35.06 33.90 -26.94
CA THR A 316 35.92 33.75 -28.14
C THR A 316 35.85 35.03 -28.92
#